data_AF-A0A5Q7E5H0-F1
#
_entry.id   AF-A0A5Q7E5H0-F1
#
_cell.length_a   1.000
_cell.length_b   1.000
_cell.length_c   1.000
_cell.angle_alpha   90.00
_cell.angle_beta   90.00
_cell.angle_gamma   90.00
#
_symmetry.space_group_name_H-M   'P 1'
#
loop_
_entity.id
_entity.type
_entity.pdbx_description
1 polymer ?
#
loop_
_entity_poly.entity_id
_entity_poly.type
_entity_poly.pdbx_seq_one_letter_code
_entity_poly.pdbx_strand_id
1 'polypeptide(L)'
;MQHSIKDLWLYPFPEIDVVHTQEPLLPEPELTTPGRCICCRQNVRHRFRLDDSWPLRQLTDTISDTRVRLNKATEHLDKLKKRGEPVATGEKEKYNTAVKAAERALEQARLSARRLSLRHVQKAEITSTESLSEKEQELFHEDGPPYSLCAFCHAWHSLNGYAAAQGVMVWLPDLHPSTVVALNRRSLQEVFSNDKFRVRRGREALSALMQNRLAVEDKFRSFRPADFADVFRRYPPSGRSPLREKMNGIALILTPDSFIKKEYVD
;
A
#
# COMPACT_ATOMS: atom_id res chain seq x y z
N MET A 1 -2.84 -11.12 -23.71
CA MET A 1 -1.92 -11.15 -22.55
C MET A 1 -2.62 -10.46 -21.39
N GLN A 2 -2.97 -11.21 -20.35
CA GLN A 2 -3.61 -10.65 -19.15
C GLN A 2 -2.55 -9.83 -18.41
N HIS A 3 -2.76 -8.53 -18.26
CA HIS A 3 -1.83 -7.65 -17.56
C HIS A 3 -1.95 -7.94 -16.07
N SER A 4 -0.84 -8.08 -15.35
CA SER A 4 -0.85 -8.25 -13.91
C SER A 4 -1.14 -6.92 -13.21
N ILE A 5 -1.70 -6.93 -12.00
CA ILE A 5 -1.88 -5.72 -11.17
C ILE A 5 -0.57 -4.91 -11.07
N LYS A 6 0.58 -5.58 -10.95
CA LYS A 6 1.88 -4.91 -10.87
C LYS A 6 2.26 -4.16 -12.16
N ASP A 7 1.64 -4.48 -13.29
CA ASP A 7 1.87 -3.80 -14.57
C ASP A 7 1.07 -2.49 -14.64
N LEU A 8 -0.10 -2.48 -14.00
CA LEU A 8 -1.04 -1.35 -13.97
C LEU A 8 -0.77 -0.38 -12.81
N TRP A 9 -0.26 -0.89 -11.69
CA TRP A 9 -0.11 -0.18 -10.43
C TRP A 9 1.34 -0.23 -9.94
N LEU A 10 1.89 0.92 -9.55
CA LEU A 10 3.29 1.00 -9.10
C LEU A 10 3.50 0.51 -7.67
N TYR A 11 2.52 0.73 -6.79
CA TYR A 11 2.62 0.33 -5.38
C TYR A 11 1.27 -0.24 -4.91
N PRO A 12 0.99 -1.52 -5.25
CA PRO A 12 -0.30 -2.14 -4.98
C PRO A 12 -0.45 -2.55 -3.50
N PHE A 13 -0.71 -1.56 -2.64
CA PHE A 13 -0.89 -1.76 -1.20
C PHE A 13 -2.36 -1.98 -0.81
N PRO A 14 -2.63 -2.78 0.25
CA PRO A 14 -1.69 -3.57 1.05
C PRO A 14 -1.02 -4.72 0.29
N GLU A 15 0.19 -5.09 0.74
CA GLU A 15 0.88 -6.30 0.33
C GLU A 15 0.86 -7.32 1.46
N ILE A 16 0.61 -8.59 1.11
CA ILE A 16 0.61 -9.71 2.05
C ILE A 16 2.02 -9.94 2.61
N ASP A 17 2.14 -10.01 3.94
CA ASP A 17 3.38 -10.36 4.63
C ASP A 17 3.12 -10.92 6.03
N VAL A 18 4.20 -11.28 6.72
CA VAL A 18 4.24 -11.61 8.16
C VAL A 18 5.20 -10.70 8.89
N VAL A 19 4.91 -10.43 10.17
CA VAL A 19 5.91 -9.85 11.06
C VAL A 19 6.98 -10.91 11.32
N HIS A 20 8.24 -10.55 11.13
CA HIS A 20 9.34 -11.48 11.35
C HIS A 20 9.61 -11.63 12.85
N THR A 21 9.04 -12.68 13.44
CA THR A 21 9.22 -13.07 14.83
C THR A 21 9.46 -14.58 14.91
N GLN A 22 10.05 -15.03 16.03
CA GLN A 22 10.16 -16.45 16.35
C GLN A 22 8.81 -17.04 16.81
N GLU A 23 7.89 -16.19 17.28
CA GLU A 23 6.57 -16.63 17.73
C GLU A 23 5.67 -17.06 16.56
N PRO A 24 4.88 -18.14 16.72
CA PRO A 24 3.98 -18.61 15.68
C PRO A 24 2.77 -17.69 15.46
N LEU A 25 2.30 -17.04 16.53
CA LEU A 25 1.18 -16.11 16.51
C LEU A 25 1.59 -14.83 17.21
N LEU A 26 1.26 -13.69 16.61
CA LEU A 26 1.47 -12.39 17.23
C LEU A 26 0.47 -12.14 18.36
N PRO A 27 0.85 -11.35 19.38
CA PRO A 27 -0.10 -10.85 20.37
C PRO A 27 -1.18 -9.99 19.72
N GLU A 28 -2.25 -9.71 20.48
CA GLU A 28 -3.25 -8.74 20.06
C GLU A 28 -2.58 -7.38 19.80
N PRO A 29 -2.84 -6.73 18.65
CA PRO A 29 -2.15 -5.51 18.29
C PRO A 29 -2.59 -4.33 19.17
N GLU A 30 -1.63 -3.49 19.54
CA GLU A 30 -1.87 -2.31 20.36
C GLU A 30 -2.69 -1.25 19.58
N LEU A 31 -3.70 -0.67 20.22
CA LEU A 31 -4.45 0.44 19.65
C LEU A 31 -3.62 1.74 19.68
N THR A 32 -3.75 2.51 18.62
CA THR A 32 -3.13 3.84 18.45
C THR A 32 -4.22 4.89 18.23
N THR A 33 -3.82 6.15 18.11
CA THR A 33 -4.76 7.26 17.91
C THR A 33 -5.52 7.15 16.58
N PRO A 34 -6.76 7.65 16.49
CA PRO A 34 -7.49 7.77 15.24
C PRO A 34 -6.69 8.51 14.16
N GLY A 35 -6.98 8.23 12.90
CA GLY A 35 -6.34 8.96 11.81
C GLY A 35 -6.28 8.19 10.51
N ARG A 36 -5.41 8.67 9.61
CA ARG A 36 -5.21 8.05 8.30
C ARG A 36 -4.37 6.78 8.43
N CYS A 37 -4.83 5.69 7.82
CA CYS A 37 -4.04 4.47 7.67
C CYS A 37 -2.92 4.72 6.66
N ILE A 38 -1.67 4.50 7.07
CA ILE A 38 -0.49 4.61 6.17
C ILE A 38 -0.59 3.68 4.97
N CYS A 39 -1.25 2.53 5.07
CA CYS A 39 -1.34 1.60 3.95
C CYS A 39 -2.43 2.00 2.92
N CYS A 40 -3.71 1.94 3.31
CA CYS A 40 -4.84 2.19 2.39
C CYS A 40 -5.31 3.65 2.32
N ARG A 41 -4.68 4.57 3.07
CA ARG A 41 -5.02 6.01 3.12
C ARG A 41 -6.44 6.35 3.61
N GLN A 42 -7.20 5.37 4.10
CA GLN A 42 -8.51 5.63 4.70
C GLN A 42 -8.35 6.23 6.10
N ASN A 43 -9.18 7.22 6.42
CA ASN A 43 -9.31 7.72 7.78
C ASN A 43 -10.18 6.73 8.57
N VAL A 44 -9.67 6.28 9.71
CA VAL A 44 -10.34 5.29 10.57
C VAL A 44 -10.34 5.76 12.00
N ARG A 45 -11.33 5.29 12.78
CA ARG A 45 -11.41 5.61 14.21
C ARG A 45 -10.39 4.82 15.02
N HIS A 46 -10.08 3.61 14.58
CA HIS A 46 -9.15 2.71 15.25
C HIS A 46 -7.99 2.37 14.32
N ARG A 47 -6.78 2.65 14.79
CA ARG A 47 -5.54 2.23 14.15
C ARG A 47 -4.78 1.31 15.10
N PHE A 48 -4.01 0.40 14.53
CA PHE A 48 -3.28 -0.65 15.21
C PHE A 48 -1.80 -0.49 14.91
N ARG A 49 -1.00 -0.56 15.97
CA ARG A 49 0.45 -0.47 15.92
C ARG A 49 1.00 -1.73 15.26
N LEU A 50 1.86 -1.55 14.27
CA LEU A 50 2.66 -2.60 13.68
C LEU A 50 4.13 -2.18 13.76
N ASP A 51 4.90 -2.86 14.61
CA ASP A 51 6.29 -2.48 14.87
C ASP A 51 7.20 -2.63 13.66
N ASP A 52 6.93 -3.64 12.82
CA ASP A 52 7.69 -3.83 11.59
C ASP A 52 6.85 -4.42 10.46
N SER A 53 7.16 -3.96 9.24
CA SER A 53 6.60 -4.45 7.99
C SER A 53 7.58 -4.11 6.88
N TRP A 54 8.08 -5.14 6.22
CA TRP A 54 9.06 -4.98 5.15
C TRP A 54 8.50 -4.18 3.95
N PRO A 55 7.29 -4.47 3.43
CA PRO A 55 6.69 -3.66 2.37
C PRO A 55 6.54 -2.19 2.76
N LEU A 56 6.10 -1.90 4.00
CA LEU A 56 5.94 -0.52 4.45
C LEU A 56 7.29 0.18 4.63
N ARG A 57 8.34 -0.54 5.07
CA ARG A 57 9.70 0.00 5.14
C ARG A 57 10.22 0.37 3.75
N GLN A 58 10.04 -0.53 2.77
CA GLN A 58 10.40 -0.22 1.38
C GLN A 58 9.64 1.00 0.85
N LEU A 59 8.37 1.15 1.20
CA LEU A 59 7.58 2.34 0.85
C LEU A 59 8.15 3.60 1.49
N THR A 60 8.42 3.61 2.79
CA THR A 60 8.96 4.78 3.50
C THR A 60 10.35 5.16 2.99
N ASP A 61 11.21 4.18 2.73
CA ASP A 61 12.55 4.39 2.16
C ASP A 61 12.44 5.01 0.76
N THR A 62 11.55 4.47 -0.08
CA THR A 62 11.30 5.00 -1.44
C THR A 62 10.75 6.43 -1.40
N ILE A 63 9.89 6.76 -0.45
CA ILE A 63 9.38 8.12 -0.24
C ILE A 63 10.52 9.05 0.18
N SER A 64 11.34 8.64 1.15
CA SER A 64 12.49 9.41 1.63
C SER A 64 13.48 9.71 0.50
N ASP A 65 13.90 8.69 -0.25
CA ASP A 65 14.81 8.82 -1.37
C ASP A 65 14.25 9.71 -2.49
N THR A 66 12.95 9.59 -2.76
CA THR A 66 12.27 10.43 -3.76
C THR A 66 12.18 11.88 -3.29
N ARG A 67 11.98 12.13 -1.99
CA ARG A 67 11.98 13.48 -1.42
C ARG A 67 13.34 14.14 -1.52
N VAL A 68 14.41 13.41 -1.19
CA VAL A 68 15.79 13.91 -1.35
C VAL A 68 16.07 14.25 -2.81
N ARG A 69 15.66 13.39 -3.76
CA ARG A 69 15.83 13.65 -5.20
C ARG A 69 15.04 14.88 -5.66
N LEU A 70 13.78 15.02 -5.22
CA LEU A 70 12.93 16.16 -5.56
C LEU A 70 13.52 17.48 -5.05
N ASN A 71 13.99 17.51 -3.80
CA ASN A 71 14.62 18.68 -3.22
C ASN A 71 15.91 19.06 -3.95
N LYS A 72 16.79 18.08 -4.21
CA LYS A 72 18.04 18.32 -4.96
C LYS A 72 17.78 18.84 -6.37
N ALA A 73 16.81 18.28 -7.09
CA ALA A 73 16.45 18.74 -8.44
C ALA A 73 15.90 20.17 -8.43
N THR A 74 15.06 20.50 -7.44
CA THR A 74 14.50 21.84 -7.26
C THR A 74 15.60 22.86 -6.98
N GLU A 75 16.45 22.59 -5.98
CA GLU A 75 17.56 23.46 -5.62
C GLU A 75 18.56 23.64 -6.77
N HIS A 76 18.84 22.58 -7.53
CA HIS A 76 19.75 22.64 -8.66
C HIS A 76 19.24 23.59 -9.74
N LEU A 77 17.95 23.46 -10.11
CA LEU A 77 17.32 24.34 -11.09
C LEU A 77 17.28 25.79 -10.61
N ASP A 78 16.93 26.02 -9.34
CA ASP A 78 16.90 27.37 -8.76
C ASP A 78 18.28 28.02 -8.75
N LYS A 79 19.33 27.27 -8.39
CA LYS A 79 20.72 27.76 -8.43
C LYS A 79 21.17 28.11 -9.85
N LEU A 80 20.80 27.31 -10.85
CA LEU A 80 21.09 27.62 -12.25
C LEU A 80 20.37 28.89 -12.72
N LYS A 81 19.06 29.00 -12.45
CA LYS A 81 18.27 30.18 -12.85
C LYS A 81 18.74 31.47 -12.15
N LYS A 82 19.14 31.39 -10.88
CA LYS A 82 19.67 32.53 -10.12
C LYS A 82 21.00 33.07 -10.66
N ARG A 83 21.83 32.24 -11.30
CA ARG A 83 23.11 32.69 -11.90
C ARG A 83 22.91 33.61 -13.12
N GLY A 84 21.73 33.60 -13.71
CA GLY A 84 21.42 34.37 -14.91
C GLY A 84 21.99 33.74 -16.19
N GLU A 85 21.43 34.15 -17.33
CA GLU A 85 21.90 33.70 -18.64
C GLU A 85 23.23 34.40 -19.00
N PRO A 86 24.27 33.65 -19.42
CA PRO A 86 25.54 34.24 -19.87
C PRO A 86 25.38 35.07 -21.16
N VAL A 87 26.19 36.12 -21.28
CA VAL A 87 26.20 37.01 -22.47
C VAL A 87 26.91 36.37 -23.67
N ALA A 88 27.94 35.56 -23.43
CA ALA A 88 28.72 34.90 -24.48
C ALA A 88 27.92 33.75 -25.13
N THR A 89 27.88 33.71 -26.46
CA THR A 89 27.07 32.75 -27.25
C THR A 89 27.39 31.28 -26.95
N GLY A 90 28.68 30.90 -26.89
CA GLY A 90 29.08 29.52 -26.56
C GLY A 90 28.80 29.10 -25.12
N GLU A 91 28.73 30.05 -24.18
CA GLU A 91 28.34 29.79 -22.79
C GLU A 91 26.81 29.73 -22.64
N LYS A 92 26.09 30.52 -23.44
CA LYS A 92 24.63 30.51 -23.52
C LYS A 92 24.07 29.17 -24.00
N GLU A 93 24.68 28.53 -25.00
CA GLU A 93 24.28 27.18 -25.44
C GLU A 93 24.46 26.11 -24.35
N LYS A 94 25.61 26.15 -23.65
CA LYS A 94 25.89 25.26 -22.52
C LYS A 94 24.90 25.48 -21.37
N TYR A 95 24.64 26.74 -21.03
CA TYR A 95 23.66 27.14 -20.02
C TYR A 95 22.27 26.59 -20.37
N ASN A 96 21.78 26.83 -21.59
CA ASN A 96 20.46 26.37 -22.03
C ASN A 96 20.34 24.83 -22.01
N THR A 97 21.42 24.13 -22.36
CA THR A 97 21.46 22.67 -22.26
C THR A 97 21.38 22.20 -20.81
N ALA A 98 22.13 22.84 -19.91
CA ALA A 98 22.10 22.52 -18.48
C ALA A 98 20.72 22.81 -17.85
N VAL A 99 20.10 23.94 -18.18
CA VAL A 99 18.75 24.29 -17.72
C VAL A 99 17.73 23.26 -18.18
N LYS A 100 17.72 22.89 -19.47
CA LYS A 100 16.81 21.85 -20.00
C LYS A 100 17.02 20.50 -19.31
N ALA A 101 18.25 20.12 -19.01
CA ALA A 101 18.54 18.88 -18.29
C ALA A 101 18.02 18.93 -16.84
N ALA A 102 18.22 20.06 -16.15
CA ALA A 102 17.73 20.27 -14.79
C ALA A 102 16.19 20.28 -14.73
N GLU A 103 15.51 20.88 -15.72
CA GLU A 103 14.05 20.87 -15.83
C GLU A 103 13.52 19.44 -16.01
N ARG A 104 14.10 18.65 -16.92
CA ARG A 104 13.73 17.24 -17.10
C ARG A 104 13.94 16.42 -15.83
N ALA A 105 15.04 16.64 -15.12
CA ALA A 105 15.31 15.95 -13.85
C ALA A 105 14.24 16.28 -12.79
N LEU A 106 13.84 17.56 -12.72
CA LEU A 106 12.77 18.01 -11.82
C LEU A 106 11.40 17.41 -12.21
N GLU A 107 11.06 17.39 -13.49
CA GLU A 107 9.84 16.75 -14.01
C GLU A 107 9.77 15.26 -13.63
N GLN A 108 10.86 14.53 -13.81
CA GLN A 108 10.95 13.11 -13.43
C GLN A 108 10.82 12.90 -11.92
N ALA A 109 11.44 13.76 -11.11
CA ALA A 109 11.35 13.70 -9.66
C ALA A 109 9.92 14.00 -9.17
N ARG A 110 9.26 15.01 -9.75
CA ARG A 110 7.85 15.35 -9.47
C ARG A 110 6.91 14.21 -9.84
N LEU A 111 7.08 13.62 -11.02
CA LEU A 111 6.28 12.47 -11.45
C LEU A 111 6.45 11.27 -10.50
N SER A 112 7.68 11.01 -10.06
CA SER A 112 7.97 9.94 -9.10
C SER A 112 7.32 10.19 -7.75
N ALA A 113 7.39 11.42 -7.24
CA ALA A 113 6.74 11.81 -5.99
C ALA A 113 5.21 11.71 -6.10
N ARG A 114 4.63 12.21 -7.20
CA ARG A 114 3.18 12.14 -7.46
C ARG A 114 2.68 10.70 -7.50
N ARG A 115 3.43 9.79 -8.13
CA ARG A 115 3.13 8.36 -8.16
C ARG A 115 3.10 7.69 -6.79
N LEU A 116 3.93 8.15 -5.85
CA LEU A 116 3.91 7.67 -4.46
C LEU A 116 2.72 8.23 -3.68
N SER A 117 2.42 9.53 -3.85
CA SER A 117 1.26 10.18 -3.25
C SER A 117 -0.06 9.56 -3.71
N LEU A 118 -0.17 9.27 -5.01
CA LEU A 118 -1.33 8.70 -5.67
C LEU A 118 -1.17 7.19 -5.91
N ARG A 119 -0.49 6.47 -5.02
CA ARG A 119 -0.20 5.04 -5.22
C ARG A 119 -1.39 4.12 -5.46
N HIS A 120 -2.58 4.57 -5.04
CA HIS A 120 -3.86 3.87 -5.22
C HIS A 120 -4.62 4.34 -6.48
N VAL A 121 -3.94 5.04 -7.40
CA VAL A 121 -4.43 5.46 -8.74
C VAL A 121 -3.59 4.75 -9.82
N GLN A 122 -4.20 4.39 -10.95
CA GLN A 122 -3.50 3.63 -11.99
C GLN A 122 -2.33 4.43 -12.56
N LYS A 123 -1.23 3.75 -12.86
CA LYS A 123 -0.01 4.38 -13.41
C LYS A 123 -0.30 5.19 -14.67
N ALA A 124 -1.21 4.72 -15.52
CA ALA A 124 -1.57 5.35 -16.78
C ALA A 124 -2.29 6.71 -16.58
N GLU A 125 -2.96 6.91 -15.44
CA GLU A 125 -3.64 8.16 -15.11
C GLU A 125 -2.68 9.22 -14.52
N ILE A 126 -1.50 8.79 -14.04
CA ILE A 126 -0.52 9.65 -13.40
C ILE A 126 0.56 10.07 -14.39
N THR A 127 0.26 11.11 -15.17
CA THR A 127 1.13 11.61 -16.26
C THR A 127 1.69 13.02 -16.00
N SER A 128 1.00 13.83 -15.20
CA SER A 128 1.42 15.22 -14.95
C SER A 128 2.76 15.32 -14.22
N THR A 129 3.63 16.20 -14.70
CA THR A 129 4.94 16.54 -14.13
C THR A 129 4.95 17.90 -13.43
N GLU A 130 3.79 18.55 -13.31
CA GLU A 130 3.62 19.80 -12.58
C GLU A 130 3.94 19.63 -11.09
N SER A 131 4.09 20.76 -10.38
CA SER A 131 4.25 20.77 -8.93
C SER A 131 3.13 19.96 -8.24
N LEU A 132 3.48 19.30 -7.15
CA LEU A 132 2.52 18.56 -6.33
C LEU A 132 1.50 19.53 -5.73
N SER A 133 0.21 19.19 -5.81
CA SER A 133 -0.84 19.87 -5.07
C SER A 133 -0.66 19.71 -3.56
N GLU A 134 -1.28 20.57 -2.75
CA GLU A 134 -1.21 20.48 -1.27
C GLU A 134 -1.59 19.09 -0.76
N LYS A 135 -2.69 18.52 -1.28
CA LYS A 135 -3.13 17.17 -0.94
C LYS A 135 -2.11 16.10 -1.31
N GLU A 136 -1.44 16.23 -2.46
CA GLU A 136 -0.39 15.31 -2.87
C GLU A 136 0.85 15.45 -1.99
N GLN A 137 1.18 16.66 -1.52
CA GLN A 137 2.28 16.91 -0.59
C GLN A 137 1.99 16.31 0.79
N GLU A 138 0.77 16.47 1.32
CA GLU A 138 0.33 15.80 2.56
C GLU A 138 0.44 14.28 2.44
N LEU A 139 0.06 13.73 1.29
CA LEU A 139 0.21 12.31 0.99
C LEU A 139 1.66 11.92 0.71
N PHE A 140 2.53 12.84 0.33
CA PHE A 140 3.95 12.58 0.13
C PHE A 140 4.74 12.60 1.46
N HIS A 141 4.05 12.31 2.56
CA HIS A 141 4.64 12.13 3.88
C HIS A 141 4.19 10.79 4.46
N GLU A 142 5.16 10.04 4.97
CA GLU A 142 4.95 8.85 5.77
C GLU A 142 6.08 8.77 6.80
N ASP A 143 5.71 8.44 8.03
CA ASP A 143 6.67 8.18 9.10
C ASP A 143 7.18 6.73 8.99
N GLY A 144 8.41 6.51 9.46
CA GLY A 144 8.98 5.18 9.62
C GLY A 144 8.24 4.36 10.69
N PRO A 145 8.71 3.14 10.99
CA PRO A 145 8.13 2.33 12.05
C PRO A 145 8.18 3.07 13.41
N PRO A 146 7.21 2.84 14.31
CA PRO A 146 6.08 1.91 14.18
C PRO A 146 4.98 2.43 13.25
N TYR A 147 4.36 1.53 12.50
CA TYR A 147 3.28 1.88 11.57
C TYR A 147 1.92 1.86 12.27
N SER A 148 1.05 2.81 11.92
CA SER A 148 -0.34 2.86 12.41
C SER A 148 -1.32 2.52 11.29
N LEU A 149 -1.90 1.31 11.35
CA LEU A 149 -2.71 0.73 10.28
C LEU A 149 -4.17 0.53 10.70
N CYS A 150 -5.11 0.60 9.77
CA CYS A 150 -6.45 0.05 10.06
C CYS A 150 -6.37 -1.48 10.22
N ALA A 151 -7.34 -2.09 10.92
CA ALA A 151 -7.35 -3.53 11.20
C ALA A 151 -7.15 -4.41 9.95
N PHE A 152 -7.76 -4.01 8.82
CA PHE A 152 -7.63 -4.70 7.54
C PHE A 152 -6.18 -4.70 7.01
N CYS A 153 -5.57 -3.52 6.90
CA CYS A 153 -4.20 -3.43 6.41
C CYS A 153 -3.20 -4.05 7.38
N HIS A 154 -3.46 -3.93 8.69
CA HIS A 154 -2.68 -4.62 9.71
C HIS A 154 -2.67 -6.13 9.42
N ALA A 155 -3.85 -6.76 9.32
CA ALA A 155 -3.95 -8.19 9.06
C ALA A 155 -3.25 -8.64 7.76
N TRP A 156 -3.28 -7.83 6.70
CA TRP A 156 -2.53 -8.12 5.47
C TRP A 156 -1.02 -8.14 5.69
N HIS A 157 -0.48 -7.20 6.45
CA HIS A 157 0.96 -7.14 6.77
C HIS A 157 1.38 -8.11 7.89
N SER A 158 0.42 -8.72 8.58
CA SER A 158 0.63 -9.60 9.71
C SER A 158 -0.20 -10.89 9.57
N LEU A 159 0.05 -11.71 8.54
CA LEU A 159 -0.71 -12.95 8.35
C LEU A 159 -0.60 -13.93 9.53
N ASN A 160 0.48 -13.84 10.31
CA ASN A 160 0.68 -14.55 11.57
C ASN A 160 0.01 -13.87 12.77
N GLY A 161 -0.94 -12.96 12.56
CA GLY A 161 -1.74 -12.33 13.61
C GLY A 161 -3.13 -12.96 13.74
N TYR A 162 -3.75 -12.80 14.91
CA TYR A 162 -5.07 -13.37 15.22
C TYR A 162 -6.14 -13.02 14.17
N ALA A 163 -6.28 -11.74 13.83
CA ALA A 163 -7.30 -11.29 12.88
C ALA A 163 -7.13 -11.96 11.50
N ALA A 164 -5.89 -12.06 11.02
CA ALA A 164 -5.61 -12.72 9.75
C ALA A 164 -5.91 -14.22 9.80
N ALA A 165 -5.62 -14.90 10.91
CA ALA A 165 -5.88 -16.33 11.06
C ALA A 165 -7.36 -16.73 10.93
N GLN A 166 -8.29 -15.81 11.22
CA GLN A 166 -9.74 -16.02 11.04
C GLN A 166 -10.24 -15.69 9.63
N GLY A 167 -9.37 -15.12 8.79
CA GLY A 167 -9.69 -14.72 7.42
C GLY A 167 -9.55 -15.87 6.41
N VAL A 168 -9.71 -15.51 5.14
CA VAL A 168 -9.59 -16.43 4.00
C VAL A 168 -8.75 -15.79 2.90
N MET A 169 -7.82 -16.56 2.35
CA MET A 169 -7.05 -16.17 1.16
C MET A 169 -7.89 -16.44 -0.09
N VAL A 170 -8.01 -15.43 -0.96
CA VAL A 170 -8.83 -15.48 -2.17
C VAL A 170 -8.06 -14.99 -3.39
N TRP A 171 -8.49 -15.37 -4.59
CA TRP A 171 -7.89 -14.93 -5.85
C TRP A 171 -8.72 -13.81 -6.49
N LEU A 172 -8.20 -12.58 -6.47
CA LEU A 172 -8.82 -11.38 -7.04
C LEU A 172 -7.80 -10.60 -7.88
N PRO A 173 -7.33 -11.16 -9.01
CA PRO A 173 -6.22 -10.61 -9.79
C PRO A 173 -6.57 -9.34 -10.56
N ASP A 174 -7.86 -9.00 -10.67
CA ASP A 174 -8.33 -7.82 -11.40
C ASP A 174 -8.64 -6.64 -10.47
N LEU A 175 -8.57 -6.85 -9.14
CA LEU A 175 -8.89 -5.82 -8.15
C LEU A 175 -7.64 -5.30 -7.46
N HIS A 176 -7.50 -3.98 -7.40
CA HIS A 176 -6.47 -3.35 -6.59
C HIS A 176 -6.64 -3.72 -5.10
N PRO A 177 -5.57 -4.06 -4.36
CA PRO A 177 -5.69 -4.48 -2.96
C PRO A 177 -6.42 -3.49 -2.04
N SER A 178 -6.23 -2.17 -2.24
CA SER A 178 -6.96 -1.15 -1.48
C SER A 178 -8.48 -1.17 -1.75
N THR A 179 -8.90 -1.53 -2.97
CA THR A 179 -10.31 -1.74 -3.33
C THR A 179 -10.84 -2.99 -2.64
N VAL A 180 -10.07 -4.08 -2.59
CA VAL A 180 -10.46 -5.29 -1.85
C VAL A 180 -10.67 -4.98 -0.36
N VAL A 181 -9.74 -4.23 0.26
CA VAL A 181 -9.88 -3.77 1.65
C VAL A 181 -11.15 -2.92 1.83
N ALA A 182 -11.45 -2.01 0.89
CA ALA A 182 -12.65 -1.17 0.97
C ALA A 182 -13.94 -1.99 0.87
N LEU A 183 -14.00 -2.95 -0.05
CA LEU A 183 -15.14 -3.86 -0.22
C LEU A 183 -15.33 -4.77 0.99
N ASN A 184 -14.24 -5.33 1.52
CA ASN A 184 -14.28 -6.19 2.71
C ASN A 184 -14.72 -5.39 3.94
N ARG A 185 -14.16 -4.19 4.16
CA ARG A 185 -14.60 -3.27 5.22
C ARG A 185 -16.08 -2.97 5.10
N ARG A 186 -16.53 -2.51 3.93
CA ARG A 186 -17.93 -2.14 3.74
C ARG A 186 -18.87 -3.32 4.00
N SER A 187 -18.52 -4.51 3.51
CA SER A 187 -19.31 -5.71 3.74
C SER A 187 -19.45 -6.01 5.24
N LEU A 188 -18.36 -5.90 6.01
CA LEU A 188 -18.39 -6.13 7.45
C LEU A 188 -19.13 -5.04 8.23
N GLN A 189 -19.05 -3.76 7.83
CA GLN A 189 -19.85 -2.69 8.42
C GLN A 189 -21.35 -2.96 8.27
N GLU A 190 -21.76 -3.52 7.13
CA GLU A 190 -23.14 -3.94 6.90
C GLU A 190 -23.50 -5.17 7.76
N VAL A 191 -22.60 -6.16 7.88
CA VAL A 191 -22.79 -7.36 8.73
C VAL A 191 -22.93 -7.01 10.22
N PHE A 192 -22.22 -5.98 10.69
CA PHE A 192 -22.31 -5.50 12.08
C PHE A 192 -23.41 -4.45 12.32
N SER A 193 -24.23 -4.17 11.30
CA SER A 193 -25.36 -3.25 11.42
C SER A 193 -26.48 -3.83 12.29
N ASN A 194 -27.28 -2.96 12.91
CA ASN A 194 -28.52 -3.35 13.58
C ASN A 194 -29.69 -3.58 12.61
N ASP A 195 -29.54 -3.21 11.33
CA ASP A 195 -30.55 -3.39 10.30
C ASP A 195 -30.40 -4.76 9.61
N LYS A 196 -31.41 -5.62 9.76
CA LYS A 196 -31.44 -6.98 9.19
C LYS A 196 -31.27 -7.01 7.67
N PHE A 197 -31.80 -6.02 6.94
CA PHE A 197 -31.66 -5.96 5.48
C PHE A 197 -30.22 -5.67 5.08
N ARG A 198 -29.58 -4.72 5.77
CA ARG A 198 -28.16 -4.40 5.62
C ARG A 198 -27.28 -5.60 5.95
N VAL A 199 -27.55 -6.27 7.07
CA VAL A 199 -26.83 -7.49 7.47
C VAL A 199 -26.88 -8.56 6.37
N ARG A 200 -28.06 -8.81 5.79
CA ARG A 200 -28.21 -9.78 4.70
C ARG A 200 -27.34 -9.40 3.50
N ARG A 201 -27.41 -8.15 3.03
CA ARG A 201 -26.59 -7.67 1.90
C ARG A 201 -25.09 -7.75 2.19
N GLY A 202 -24.68 -7.41 3.41
CA GLY A 202 -23.30 -7.54 3.86
C GLY A 202 -22.80 -8.98 3.80
N ARG A 203 -23.61 -9.95 4.25
CA ARG A 203 -23.29 -11.38 4.18
C ARG A 203 -23.22 -11.89 2.74
N GLU A 204 -24.12 -11.44 1.87
CA GLU A 204 -24.12 -11.80 0.45
C GLU A 204 -22.83 -11.29 -0.23
N ALA A 205 -22.46 -10.02 -0.02
CA ALA A 205 -21.23 -9.43 -0.54
C ALA A 205 -19.97 -10.12 0.01
N LEU A 206 -19.91 -10.39 1.32
CA LEU A 206 -18.78 -11.09 1.93
C LEU A 206 -18.64 -12.52 1.40
N SER A 207 -19.76 -13.24 1.25
CA SER A 207 -19.77 -14.60 0.67
C SER A 207 -19.27 -14.59 -0.77
N ALA A 208 -19.68 -13.61 -1.58
CA ALA A 208 -19.20 -13.46 -2.95
C ALA A 208 -17.68 -13.22 -3.01
N LEU A 209 -17.12 -12.41 -2.11
CA LEU A 209 -15.66 -12.24 -2.00
C LEU A 209 -14.98 -13.58 -1.65
N MET A 210 -15.49 -14.28 -0.64
CA MET A 210 -14.91 -15.54 -0.14
C MET A 210 -15.02 -16.71 -1.12
N GLN A 211 -15.99 -16.73 -2.03
CA GLN A 211 -16.12 -17.77 -3.06
C GLN A 211 -14.88 -17.87 -3.95
N ASN A 212 -14.14 -16.78 -4.12
CA ASN A 212 -12.88 -16.74 -4.88
C ASN A 212 -11.72 -17.49 -4.20
N ARG A 213 -11.94 -18.13 -3.04
CA ARG A 213 -10.94 -19.00 -2.36
C ARG A 213 -10.66 -20.29 -3.12
N LEU A 214 -11.62 -20.79 -3.92
CA LEU A 214 -11.48 -22.09 -4.60
C LEU A 214 -10.28 -22.13 -5.56
N ALA A 215 -10.04 -21.02 -6.26
CA ALA A 215 -8.87 -20.89 -7.14
C ALA A 215 -7.53 -20.88 -6.36
N VAL A 216 -7.54 -20.33 -5.15
CA VAL A 216 -6.37 -20.37 -4.26
C VAL A 216 -6.14 -21.78 -3.74
N GLU A 217 -7.20 -22.46 -3.32
CA GLU A 217 -7.15 -23.86 -2.86
C GLU A 217 -6.65 -24.80 -3.96
N ASP A 218 -7.08 -24.65 -5.20
CA ASP A 218 -6.58 -25.47 -6.30
C ASP A 218 -5.08 -25.24 -6.55
N LYS A 219 -4.65 -23.97 -6.59
CA LYS A 219 -3.26 -23.60 -6.91
C LYS A 219 -2.27 -23.87 -5.76
N PHE A 220 -2.66 -23.60 -4.52
CA PHE A 220 -1.77 -23.64 -3.34
C PHE A 220 -2.09 -24.79 -2.38
N ARG A 221 -3.15 -25.56 -2.63
CA ARG A 221 -3.65 -26.63 -1.74
C ARG A 221 -4.05 -26.13 -0.34
N SER A 222 -4.21 -24.82 -0.18
CA SER A 222 -4.74 -24.17 1.00
C SER A 222 -5.28 -22.78 0.66
N PHE A 223 -6.26 -22.32 1.43
CA PHE A 223 -6.75 -20.95 1.47
C PHE A 223 -6.61 -20.32 2.86
N ARG A 224 -5.95 -21.03 3.81
CA ARG A 224 -5.83 -20.61 5.20
C ARG A 224 -4.66 -19.64 5.35
N PRO A 225 -4.87 -18.40 5.86
CA PRO A 225 -3.79 -17.42 6.01
C PRO A 225 -2.57 -17.93 6.78
N ALA A 226 -2.78 -18.79 7.79
CA ALA A 226 -1.70 -19.41 8.58
C ALA A 226 -0.71 -20.24 7.73
N ASP A 227 -1.19 -20.98 6.74
CA ASP A 227 -0.32 -21.82 5.90
C ASP A 227 0.60 -20.94 5.02
N PHE A 228 0.08 -19.80 4.54
CA PHE A 228 0.87 -18.81 3.82
C PHE A 228 1.86 -18.12 4.77
N ALA A 229 1.41 -17.77 5.98
CA ALA A 229 2.27 -17.18 7.00
C ALA A 229 3.48 -18.09 7.31
N ASP A 230 3.24 -19.40 7.48
CA ASP A 230 4.28 -20.38 7.74
C ASP A 230 5.33 -20.47 6.64
N VAL A 231 4.93 -20.34 5.37
CA VAL A 231 5.88 -20.26 4.26
C VAL A 231 6.70 -18.98 4.36
N PHE A 232 6.06 -17.83 4.59
CA PHE A 232 6.74 -16.53 4.71
C PHE A 232 7.75 -16.48 5.86
N ARG A 233 7.41 -17.10 7.01
CA ARG A 233 8.28 -17.13 8.19
C ARG A 233 9.61 -17.86 7.96
N ARG A 234 9.66 -18.82 7.01
CA ARG A 234 10.88 -19.55 6.65
C ARG A 234 11.93 -18.70 5.95
N TYR A 235 11.56 -17.50 5.50
CA TYR A 235 12.45 -16.60 4.78
C TYR A 235 12.66 -15.30 5.55
N PRO A 236 13.89 -14.75 5.54
CA PRO A 236 14.14 -13.41 6.05
C PRO A 236 13.34 -12.38 5.25
N PRO A 237 13.02 -11.20 5.81
CA PRO A 237 12.21 -10.17 5.15
C PRO A 237 12.63 -9.84 3.71
N SER A 238 13.93 -9.69 3.45
CA SER A 238 14.50 -9.38 2.14
C SER A 238 14.36 -10.52 1.11
N GLY A 239 14.17 -11.76 1.56
CA GLY A 239 14.05 -12.95 0.70
C GLY A 239 12.62 -13.28 0.26
N ARG A 240 11.63 -12.48 0.66
CA ARG A 240 10.20 -12.78 0.43
C ARG A 240 9.64 -12.26 -0.89
N SER A 241 10.37 -11.43 -1.63
CA SER A 241 9.89 -10.86 -2.90
C SER A 241 9.42 -11.91 -3.92
N PRO A 242 10.17 -13.02 -4.16
CA PRO A 242 9.71 -14.08 -5.06
C PRO A 242 8.43 -14.79 -4.59
N LEU A 243 8.21 -14.87 -3.27
CA LEU A 243 6.97 -15.42 -2.72
C LEU A 243 5.78 -14.48 -3.02
N ARG A 244 5.95 -13.17 -2.79
CA ARG A 244 4.91 -12.17 -3.10
C ARG A 244 4.57 -12.13 -4.59
N GLU A 245 5.55 -12.35 -5.47
CA GLU A 245 5.30 -12.46 -6.91
C GLU A 245 4.43 -13.67 -7.28
N LYS A 246 4.68 -14.85 -6.69
CA LYS A 246 3.83 -16.04 -6.90
C LYS A 246 2.40 -15.84 -6.40
N MET A 247 2.24 -14.99 -5.40
CA MET A 247 0.95 -14.60 -4.80
C MET A 247 0.32 -13.36 -5.43
N ASN A 248 0.85 -12.83 -6.53
CA ASN A 248 0.27 -11.67 -7.19
C ASN A 248 -1.20 -11.96 -7.56
N GLY A 249 -2.14 -11.13 -7.12
CA GLY A 249 -3.58 -11.37 -7.28
C GLY A 249 -4.24 -12.15 -6.14
N ILE A 250 -3.48 -12.65 -5.16
CA ILE A 250 -4.05 -13.16 -3.91
C ILE A 250 -4.41 -11.97 -3.01
N ALA A 251 -5.54 -12.08 -2.32
CA ALA A 251 -5.99 -11.14 -1.31
C ALA A 251 -6.42 -11.86 -0.02
N LEU A 252 -6.35 -11.16 1.11
CA LEU A 252 -6.92 -11.60 2.38
C LEU A 252 -8.30 -10.95 2.59
N ILE A 253 -9.32 -11.78 2.83
CA ILE A 253 -10.66 -11.37 3.23
C ILE A 253 -10.86 -11.69 4.70
N LEU A 254 -11.09 -10.66 5.52
CA LEU A 254 -11.43 -10.81 6.92
C LEU A 254 -12.91 -11.16 7.07
N THR A 255 -13.20 -11.96 8.10
CA THR A 255 -14.53 -12.43 8.49
C THR A 255 -14.98 -11.70 9.77
N PRO A 256 -16.25 -11.82 10.20
CA PRO A 256 -16.68 -11.24 11.47
C PRO A 256 -15.83 -11.70 12.66
N ASP A 257 -15.40 -12.97 12.66
CA ASP A 257 -14.59 -13.56 13.73
C ASP A 257 -13.15 -13.00 13.78
N SER A 258 -12.72 -12.29 12.73
CA SER A 258 -11.43 -11.59 12.72
C SER A 258 -11.38 -10.41 13.70
N PHE A 259 -12.52 -10.00 14.27
CA PHE A 259 -12.64 -8.81 15.11
C PHE A 259 -13.19 -9.15 16.49
N ILE A 260 -12.41 -8.82 17.52
CA ILE A 260 -12.85 -8.91 18.92
C ILE A 260 -13.93 -7.87 19.22
N LYS A 261 -13.86 -6.71 18.56
CA LYS A 261 -14.78 -5.58 18.71
C LYS A 261 -15.25 -5.10 17.34
N LYS A 262 -16.56 -4.94 17.16
CA LYS A 262 -17.16 -4.50 15.87
C LYS A 262 -16.69 -3.09 15.47
N GLU A 263 -16.36 -2.25 16.46
CA GLU A 263 -15.89 -0.88 16.28
C GLU A 263 -14.55 -0.81 15.52
N TYR A 264 -13.80 -1.91 15.46
CA TYR A 264 -12.53 -2.00 14.72
C TYR A 264 -12.70 -2.00 13.19
N VAL A 265 -13.94 -2.14 12.72
CA VAL A 265 -14.28 -2.06 11.30
C VAL A 265 -14.52 -0.60 10.85
N ASP A 266 -14.74 0.32 11.78
CA ASP A 266 -15.11 1.72 11.53
C ASP A 266 -13.94 2.63 11.10
#